data_AF-A0AAU8G6V4-F1
#
_entry.id   AF-A0AAU8G6V4-F1
#
_cell.length_a   1.000
_cell.length_b   1.000
_cell.length_c   1.000
_cell.angle_alpha   90.00
_cell.angle_beta   90.00
_cell.angle_gamma   90.00
#
_symmetry.space_group_name_H-M   'P 1'
#
loop_
_entity.id
_entity.type
_entity.pdbx_description
1 polymer ?
#
loop_
_entity_poly.entity_id
_entity_poly.type
_entity_poly.pdbx_seq_one_letter_code
_entity_poly.pdbx_strand_id
1 'polypeptide(L)'
;MRAMPQPDWQVTATTVKCDAVGEEITIMVYPDGSARCASYPRFSADAGTQAGAKKRTRKTGIMPECGGPLCRQVTDYRDRIMAEELPGP
;
A
#
# COMPACT_ATOMS: atom_id res chain seq x y z
N MET A 1 -29.06 -0.77 -13.75
CA MET A 1 -27.59 -0.83 -13.63
C MET A 1 -27.26 -2.22 -13.08
N ARG A 2 -26.51 -3.07 -13.82
CA ARG A 2 -26.11 -4.39 -13.30
C ARG A 2 -24.99 -4.16 -12.29
N ALA A 3 -25.15 -4.64 -11.06
CA ALA A 3 -24.07 -4.71 -10.10
C ALA A 3 -22.97 -5.60 -10.69
N MET A 4 -21.73 -5.10 -10.75
CA MET A 4 -20.58 -5.95 -11.03
C MET A 4 -20.51 -7.01 -9.93
N PRO A 5 -20.29 -8.30 -10.25
CA PRO A 5 -20.11 -9.32 -9.22
C PRO A 5 -18.95 -8.87 -8.31
N GLN A 6 -19.28 -8.64 -7.05
CA GLN A 6 -18.30 -8.30 -6.03
C GLN A 6 -17.65 -9.61 -5.57
N PRO A 7 -16.33 -9.61 -5.32
CA PRO A 7 -15.67 -10.75 -4.70
C PRO A 7 -16.29 -11.10 -3.32
N ASP A 8 -16.24 -12.39 -2.93
CA ASP A 8 -16.76 -12.89 -1.64
C ASP A 8 -15.81 -12.64 -0.45
N TRP A 9 -14.68 -11.97 -0.68
CA TRP A 9 -13.72 -11.62 0.37
C TRP A 9 -13.93 -10.19 0.88
N GLN A 10 -13.51 -9.92 2.11
CA GLN A 10 -13.65 -8.59 2.75
C GLN A 10 -12.38 -7.73 2.61
N VAL A 11 -11.21 -8.35 2.74
CA VAL A 11 -9.90 -7.72 2.58
C VAL A 11 -8.87 -8.81 2.33
N THR A 12 -7.90 -8.55 1.45
CA THR A 12 -6.67 -9.35 1.37
C THR A 12 -5.51 -8.54 1.94
N ALA A 13 -4.64 -9.18 2.72
CA ALA A 13 -3.50 -8.51 3.34
C ALA A 13 -2.21 -9.30 3.14
N THR A 14 -1.12 -8.60 2.87
CA THR A 14 0.22 -9.18 2.80
C THR A 14 1.24 -8.32 3.53
N THR A 15 2.24 -8.95 4.12
CA THR A 15 3.37 -8.28 4.77
C THR A 15 4.62 -8.49 3.93
N VAL A 16 5.27 -7.40 3.53
CA VAL A 16 6.46 -7.41 2.68
C VAL A 16 7.52 -6.46 3.22
N LYS A 17 8.79 -6.77 2.99
CA LYS A 17 9.87 -5.81 3.25
C LYS A 17 9.78 -4.66 2.24
N CYS A 18 9.70 -3.43 2.73
CA CYS A 18 9.67 -2.23 1.89
C CYS A 18 11.04 -1.60 1.81
N ASP A 19 11.61 -1.58 0.61
CA ASP A 19 12.94 -1.01 0.39
C ASP A 19 12.98 0.51 0.64
N ALA A 20 11.87 1.21 0.43
CA ALA A 20 11.77 2.65 0.64
C ALA A 20 11.82 3.06 2.12
N VAL A 21 11.30 2.22 3.03
CA VAL A 21 11.31 2.53 4.48
C VAL A 21 12.26 1.64 5.29
N GLY A 22 12.81 0.58 4.68
CA GLY A 22 13.72 -0.36 5.32
C GLY A 22 13.07 -1.27 6.37
N GLU A 23 11.73 -1.31 6.42
CA GLU A 23 10.92 -2.03 7.40
C GLU A 23 9.88 -2.92 6.70
N GLU A 24 9.33 -3.89 7.43
CA GLU A 24 8.17 -4.64 6.98
C GLU A 24 6.92 -3.75 6.98
N ILE A 25 6.19 -3.77 5.87
CA ILE A 25 4.93 -3.04 5.70
C ILE A 25 3.81 -4.02 5.40
N THR A 26 2.60 -3.68 5.83
CA THR A 26 1.39 -4.43 5.46
C THR A 26 0.64 -3.68 4.37
N ILE A 27 0.29 -4.38 3.30
CA ILE A 27 -0.53 -3.89 2.19
C ILE A 27 -1.88 -4.59 2.29
N MET A 28 -2.96 -3.81 2.19
CA MET A 28 -4.35 -4.27 2.23
C MET A 28 -5.02 -3.91 0.91
N VAL A 29 -5.78 -4.84 0.34
CA VAL A 29 -6.59 -4.64 -0.87
C VAL A 29 -8.04 -4.95 -0.52
N TYR A 30 -8.96 -4.14 -1.03
CA TYR A 30 -10.40 -4.22 -0.77
C TYR A 30 -11.16 -4.60 -2.05
N PRO A 31 -12.39 -5.15 -1.93
CA PRO A 31 -13.13 -5.71 -3.08
C PRO A 31 -13.46 -4.69 -4.17
N ASP A 32 -13.51 -3.41 -3.80
CA ASP A 32 -13.69 -2.28 -4.70
C ASP A 32 -12.43 -1.93 -5.52
N GLY A 33 -11.35 -2.70 -5.36
CA GLY A 33 -10.05 -2.47 -5.96
C GLY A 33 -9.23 -1.38 -5.27
N SER A 34 -9.72 -0.80 -4.16
CA SER A 34 -8.91 0.14 -3.39
C SER A 34 -7.80 -0.61 -2.64
N ALA A 35 -6.66 0.05 -2.46
CA ALA A 35 -5.50 -0.54 -1.78
C ALA A 35 -4.87 0.48 -0.81
N ARG A 36 -4.31 -0.04 0.30
CA ARG A 36 -3.69 0.77 1.35
C ARG A 36 -2.42 0.12 1.87
N CYS A 37 -1.38 0.93 2.06
CA CYS A 37 -0.22 0.54 2.86
C CYS A 37 -0.43 1.00 4.31
N ALA A 38 -0.49 0.08 5.27
CA ALA A 38 -0.72 0.37 6.69
C ALA A 38 0.39 1.24 7.31
N SER A 39 1.59 1.17 6.74
CA SER A 39 2.73 1.98 7.16
C SER A 39 2.68 3.39 6.55
N TYR A 40 2.01 3.59 5.40
CA TYR A 40 1.99 4.88 4.70
C TYR A 40 1.59 6.07 5.58
N PRO A 41 0.54 6.04 6.42
CA PRO A 41 0.21 7.16 7.30
C PRO A 41 1.34 7.56 8.26
N ARG A 42 2.22 6.62 8.64
CA ARG A 42 3.38 6.90 9.49
C ARG A 42 4.51 7.59 8.71
N PHE A 43 4.55 7.41 7.40
CA PHE A 43 5.63 7.86 6.51
C PHE A 43 5.21 8.97 5.54
N SER A 44 3.91 9.21 5.34
CA SER A 44 3.34 10.24 4.49
C SER A 44 3.51 11.61 5.14
N ALA A 45 4.03 12.58 4.39
CA ALA A 45 4.20 13.97 4.84
C ALA A 45 2.88 14.64 5.26
N ASP A 46 1.74 14.08 4.84
CA ASP A 46 0.39 14.61 5.09
C ASP A 46 -0.19 14.22 6.46
N ALA A 47 0.53 13.41 7.25
CA ALA A 47 0.31 13.31 8.69
C ALA A 47 0.99 14.48 9.42
N GLY A 48 0.60 15.70 9.04
CA GLY A 48 0.71 16.89 9.88
C GLY A 48 2.08 17.46 10.22
N THR A 49 3.22 16.89 9.79
CA THR A 49 4.50 17.62 9.85
C THR A 49 5.55 17.07 8.88
N GLN A 50 6.11 17.97 8.06
CA GLN A 50 7.42 17.79 7.39
C GLN A 50 8.57 17.45 8.37
N ALA A 51 8.32 17.51 9.68
CA ALA A 51 9.23 17.09 10.73
C ALA A 51 9.40 15.56 10.79
N GLY A 52 8.38 14.74 10.46
CA GLY A 52 8.47 13.27 10.52
C GLY A 52 9.44 12.68 9.49
N ALA A 53 9.40 13.20 8.26
CA ALA A 53 10.30 12.80 7.17
C ALA A 53 11.76 13.28 7.40
N LYS A 54 11.94 14.52 7.86
CA LYS A 54 13.27 15.09 8.14
C LYS A 54 13.96 14.45 9.36
N LYS A 55 13.21 14.09 10.41
CA LYS A 55 13.78 13.49 11.63
C LYS A 55 14.30 12.06 11.40
N ARG A 56 13.76 11.35 10.40
CA ARG A 56 14.19 9.98 10.05
C ARG A 56 15.30 9.90 9.00
N THR A 57 15.31 10.81 8.02
CA THR A 57 16.42 10.92 7.05
C THR A 57 17.78 11.07 7.77
N ARG A 58 17.79 11.76 8.92
CA ARG A 58 18.98 11.94 9.76
C ARG A 58 19.40 10.71 10.58
N LYS A 59 18.51 9.73 10.78
CA LYS A 59 18.77 8.53 11.61
C LYS A 59 19.13 7.28 10.81
N THR A 60 18.59 7.11 9.60
CA THR A 60 18.75 5.87 8.83
C THR A 60 19.54 6.03 7.54
N GLY A 61 19.85 7.26 7.10
CA GLY A 61 20.62 7.52 5.86
C GLY A 61 19.88 7.12 4.56
N ILE A 62 18.68 6.55 4.69
CA ILE A 62 17.82 6.16 3.58
C ILE A 62 16.84 7.29 3.37
N MET A 63 16.93 7.94 2.21
CA MET A 63 15.91 8.89 1.76
C MET A 63 14.64 8.08 1.49
N PRO A 64 13.52 8.32 2.18
CA PRO A 64 12.33 7.54 1.96
C PRO A 64 11.70 8.00 0.64
N GLU A 65 12.08 7.38 -0.47
CA GLU A 65 11.36 7.48 -1.75
C GLU A 65 10.06 6.66 -1.67
N CYS A 66 9.30 6.85 -0.59
CA CYS A 66 7.99 6.25 -0.46
C CYS A 66 7.09 6.89 -1.52
N GLY A 67 6.85 6.18 -2.62
CA GLY A 67 6.07 6.63 -3.78
C GLY A 67 4.58 6.85 -3.54
N GLY A 68 4.16 7.03 -2.29
CA GLY A 68 2.77 7.31 -1.96
C GLY A 68 1.90 6.06 -1.79
N PRO A 69 0.57 6.25 -1.69
CA PRO A 69 -0.41 5.17 -1.59
C PRO A 69 -0.52 4.34 -2.88
N LEU A 70 0.11 4.80 -3.98
CA LEU A 70 0.17 4.13 -5.27
C LEU A 70 1.62 3.70 -5.60
N CYS A 71 2.44 3.43 -4.60
CA CYS A 71 3.78 2.92 -4.84
C CYS A 71 3.74 1.51 -5.45
N ARG A 72 4.82 1.13 -6.15
CA ARG A 72 4.92 -0.13 -6.88
C ARG A 72 4.47 -1.35 -6.08
N GLN A 73 4.91 -1.49 -4.84
CA GLN A 73 4.55 -2.66 -4.02
C GLN A 73 3.03 -2.75 -3.78
N VAL A 74 2.36 -1.60 -3.62
CA VAL A 74 0.91 -1.53 -3.41
C VAL A 74 0.16 -1.83 -4.71
N THR A 75 0.59 -1.23 -5.82
CA THR A 75 -0.06 -1.46 -7.12
C THR A 75 0.14 -2.88 -7.61
N ASP A 76 1.36 -3.44 -7.50
CA ASP A 76 1.67 -4.81 -7.94
C ASP A 76 0.83 -5.83 -7.15
N TYR A 77 0.71 -5.67 -5.82
CA TYR A 77 -0.10 -6.56 -5.01
C TYR A 77 -1.60 -6.41 -5.31
N ARG A 78 -2.11 -5.19 -5.44
CA ARG A 78 -3.50 -4.92 -5.83
C ARG A 78 -3.82 -5.57 -7.17
N ASP A 79 -3.03 -5.30 -8.19
CA ASP A 79 -3.30 -5.75 -9.56
C ASP A 79 -3.28 -7.28 -9.64
N ARG A 80 -2.38 -7.92 -8.89
CA ARG A 80 -2.38 -9.38 -8.74
C ARG A 80 -3.67 -9.91 -8.12
N ILE A 81 -4.09 -9.38 -6.97
CA ILE A 81 -5.33 -9.82 -6.30
C ILE A 81 -6.55 -9.62 -7.20
N MET A 82 -6.63 -8.47 -7.88
CA MET A 82 -7.72 -8.23 -8.81
C MET A 82 -7.67 -9.20 -10.01
N ALA A 83 -6.50 -9.54 -10.53
CA ALA A 83 -6.38 -10.51 -11.62
C ALA A 83 -6.71 -11.96 -11.20
N GLU A 84 -6.42 -12.35 -9.96
CA GLU A 84 -6.72 -13.68 -9.41
C GLU A 84 -8.22 -13.86 -9.11
N GLU A 85 -8.90 -12.79 -8.69
CA GLU A 85 -10.28 -12.83 -8.17
C GLU A 85 -11.33 -12.32 -9.17
N LEU A 86 -10.89 -11.74 -10.28
CA LEU A 86 -11.80 -11.48 -11.40
C LEU A 86 -12.26 -12.82 -11.97
N PRO A 87 -13.57 -13.05 -12.13
CA PRO A 87 -14.05 -14.28 -12.75
C PRO A 87 -13.41 -14.40 -14.14
N GLY A 88 -12.68 -15.49 -14.36
CA GLY A 88 -12.19 -15.87 -15.68
C GLY A 88 -13.32 -15.97 -16.68
N PRO A 89 -13.02 -15.93 -18.00
CA PRO A 89 -14.02 -15.91 -19.06
C PRO A 89 -15.00 -17.09 -19.01
#